data_AF-A0A498DFW4-F1
#
_entry.id   AF-A0A498DFW4-F1
#
_cell.length_a   1.000
_cell.length_b   1.000
_cell.length_c   1.000
_cell.angle_alpha   90.00
_cell.angle_beta   90.00
_cell.angle_gamma   90.00
#
_symmetry.space_group_name_H-M   'P 1'
#
loop_
_entity.id
_entity.type
_entity.pdbx_description
1 polymer ?
#
loop_
_entity_poly.entity_id
_entity_poly.type
_entity_poly.pdbx_seq_one_letter_code
_entity_poly.pdbx_strand_id
1 'polypeptide(L)'
;MDALMLEGWSPILLIGIVVGIIIFFISRKISRKALFLISVILSFVCVGIVIYSIEVVGGWEGMGLGLVTFSSLLGIWVGTISGVIIKK
;
A
#
# COMPACT_ATOMS: atom_id res chain seq x y z
N MET A 1 21.09 15.30 16.47
CA MET A 1 21.05 14.12 15.58
C MET A 1 19.64 13.87 15.04
N ASP A 2 18.69 14.78 15.27
CA ASP A 2 17.28 14.63 14.87
C ASP A 2 16.94 15.23 13.50
N ALA A 3 17.72 16.19 13.01
CA ALA A 3 17.46 16.86 11.72
C ALA A 3 17.71 15.94 10.50
N LEU A 4 18.77 15.13 10.54
CA LEU A 4 19.14 14.22 9.45
C LEU A 4 18.12 13.08 9.25
N MET A 5 17.44 12.64 10.31
CA MET A 5 16.40 11.62 10.20
C MET A 5 15.09 12.17 9.62
N LEU A 6 14.80 13.48 9.71
CA LEU A 6 13.67 14.07 8.96
C LEU A 6 14.03 14.33 7.49
N GLU A 7 15.30 14.67 7.23
CA GLU A 7 15.84 14.98 5.90
C GLU A 7 15.92 13.77 4.97
N GLY A 8 16.18 12.57 5.50
CA GLY A 8 16.16 11.34 4.70
C GLY A 8 14.76 10.82 4.38
N TRP A 9 13.78 11.08 5.27
CA TRP A 9 12.42 10.56 5.14
C TRP A 9 11.51 11.50 4.34
N SER A 10 11.70 12.82 4.42
CA SER A 10 10.89 13.79 3.69
C SER A 10 10.93 13.63 2.14
N PRO A 11 12.06 13.33 1.47
CA PRO A 11 12.08 13.07 0.03
C PRO A 11 11.39 11.75 -0.31
N ILE A 12 11.56 10.72 0.51
CA ILE A 12 10.91 9.41 0.32
C ILE A 12 9.40 9.54 0.44
N LEU A 13 8.91 10.29 1.42
CA LEU A 13 7.49 10.57 1.59
C LEU A 13 6.93 11.41 0.44
N LEU A 14 7.65 12.45 -0.01
CA LEU A 14 7.26 13.26 -1.17
C LEU A 14 7.17 12.43 -2.45
N ILE A 15 8.17 11.59 -2.73
CA ILE A 15 8.17 10.69 -3.88
C ILE A 15 7.00 9.70 -3.78
N GLY A 16 6.77 9.13 -2.59
CA GLY A 16 5.64 8.23 -2.34
C GLY A 16 4.28 8.88 -2.64
N ILE A 17 4.09 10.14 -2.23
CA ILE A 17 2.87 10.91 -2.52
C ILE A 17 2.71 11.14 -4.02
N VAL A 18 3.77 11.59 -4.72
CA VAL A 18 3.74 11.84 -6.17
C VAL A 18 3.42 10.56 -6.95
N VAL A 19 4.09 9.45 -6.60
CA VAL A 19 3.85 8.14 -7.20
C VAL A 19 2.41 7.68 -6.92
N GLY A 20 1.91 7.86 -5.70
CA GLY A 20 0.53 7.56 -5.34
C GLY A 20 -0.49 8.33 -6.19
N ILE A 21 -0.26 9.63 -6.43
CA ILE A 21 -1.12 10.46 -7.28
C ILE A 21 -1.11 9.96 -8.73
N ILE A 22 0.06 9.65 -9.29
CA ILE A 22 0.17 9.14 -10.67
C ILE A 22 -0.57 7.82 -10.82
N ILE A 23 -0.35 6.88 -9.89
CA ILE A 23 -1.04 5.58 -9.88
C ILE A 23 -2.55 5.76 -9.75
N PHE A 24 -3.01 6.72 -8.93
CA PHE A 24 -4.43 7.04 -8.81
C PHE A 24 -5.04 7.54 -10.13
N PHE A 25 -4.32 8.37 -10.90
CA PHE A 25 -4.80 8.78 -12.24
C PHE A 25 -4.81 7.61 -13.23
N ILE A 26 -3.83 6.71 -13.17
CA ILE A 26 -3.80 5.49 -14.01
C ILE A 26 -4.96 4.56 -13.64
N SER A 27 -5.27 4.39 -12.36
CA SER A 27 -6.37 3.54 -11.89
C SER A 27 -7.73 4.02 -12.40
N ARG A 28 -7.90 5.34 -12.60
CA ARG A 28 -9.09 5.91 -13.26
C ARG A 28 -9.27 5.50 -14.73
N LYS A 29 -8.27 4.95 -15.42
CA LYS A 29 -8.46 4.39 -16.78
C LYS A 29 -8.86 2.91 -16.77
N ILE A 30 -8.65 2.20 -15.65
CA ILE A 30 -8.89 0.75 -15.53
C ILE A 30 -10.38 0.46 -15.27
N SER A 31 -10.93 -0.62 -15.83
CA SER A 31 -12.34 -0.97 -15.62
C SER A 31 -12.64 -1.31 -14.15
N ARG A 32 -13.87 -1.09 -13.67
CA ARG A 32 -14.25 -1.40 -12.28
C ARG A 32 -14.02 -2.89 -11.95
N LYS A 33 -14.25 -3.78 -12.92
CA LYS A 33 -14.01 -5.22 -12.77
C LYS A 33 -12.53 -5.53 -12.59
N ALA A 34 -11.67 -4.89 -13.37
CA ALA A 34 -10.22 -5.08 -13.28
C ALA A 34 -9.66 -4.48 -11.98
N LEU A 35 -10.13 -3.31 -11.54
CA LEU A 35 -9.77 -2.74 -10.24
C LEU A 35 -10.08 -3.72 -9.10
N PHE A 36 -11.30 -4.25 -9.06
CA PHE A 36 -11.70 -5.19 -8.01
C PHE A 36 -10.86 -6.49 -8.04
N LEU A 37 -10.64 -7.05 -9.23
CA LEU A 37 -9.83 -8.26 -9.39
C LEU A 37 -8.40 -8.06 -8.88
N ILE A 38 -7.76 -6.96 -9.28
CA ILE A 38 -6.40 -6.62 -8.84
C ILE A 38 -6.36 -6.45 -7.32
N SER A 39 -7.32 -5.76 -6.72
CA SER A 39 -7.38 -5.55 -5.27
C SER A 39 -7.56 -6.84 -4.48
N VAL A 40 -8.35 -7.78 -4.99
CA VAL A 40 -8.52 -9.10 -4.35
C VAL A 40 -7.21 -9.88 -4.41
N ILE A 41 -6.54 -9.92 -5.57
CA ILE A 41 -5.25 -10.60 -5.72
C ILE A 41 -4.20 -9.98 -4.78
N LEU A 42 -4.08 -8.65 -4.75
CA LEU A 42 -3.16 -7.98 -3.84
C LEU A 42 -3.51 -8.22 -2.37
N SER A 43 -4.79 -8.31 -2.02
CA SER A 43 -5.21 -8.64 -0.65
C SER A 43 -4.76 -10.04 -0.24
N PHE A 44 -4.88 -11.03 -1.15
CA PHE A 44 -4.35 -12.37 -0.91
C PHE A 44 -2.83 -12.37 -0.71
N VAL A 45 -2.10 -11.60 -1.52
CA VAL A 45 -0.65 -11.42 -1.35
C VAL A 45 -0.33 -10.79 0.01
N CYS A 46 -1.06 -9.75 0.42
CA CYS A 46 -0.89 -9.14 1.74
C CYS A 46 -1.11 -10.14 2.88
N VAL A 47 -2.15 -11.00 2.79
CA VAL A 47 -2.38 -12.05 3.80
C VAL A 47 -1.19 -13.01 3.86
N GLY A 48 -0.67 -13.45 2.71
CA GLY A 48 0.52 -14.30 2.65
C GLY A 48 1.76 -13.64 3.27
N ILE A 49 1.97 -12.35 3.01
CA ILE A 49 3.07 -11.57 3.58
C ILE A 49 2.93 -11.41 5.11
N VAL A 50 1.71 -11.21 5.63
CA VAL A 50 1.47 -11.15 7.08
C VAL A 50 1.83 -12.49 7.74
N ILE A 51 1.41 -13.62 7.14
CA ILE A 51 1.77 -14.95 7.65
C ILE A 51 3.29 -15.12 7.63
N TYR A 52 3.95 -14.79 6.52
CA TYR A 52 5.41 -14.85 6.40
C TYR A 52 6.15 -13.96 7.43
N SER A 53 5.64 -12.76 7.67
CA SER A 53 6.15 -11.81 8.66
C SER A 53 6.15 -12.41 10.08
N ILE A 54 5.10 -13.16 10.43
CA ILE A 54 4.95 -13.78 11.75
C ILE A 54 5.75 -15.09 11.84
N GLU A 55 5.64 -15.97 10.84
CA GLU A 55 6.18 -17.33 10.92
C GLU A 55 7.65 -17.44 10.56
N VAL A 56 8.16 -16.61 9.64
CA VAL A 56 9.52 -16.74 9.10
C VAL A 56 10.45 -15.65 9.60
N VAL A 57 10.02 -14.38 9.57
CA VAL A 57 10.88 -13.27 9.97
C VAL A 57 10.90 -13.13 11.49
N GLY A 58 9.72 -13.00 12.11
CA GLY A 58 9.61 -12.82 13.55
C GLY A 58 10.31 -11.56 14.09
N GLY A 59 10.31 -11.40 15.41
CA GLY A 59 10.98 -10.28 16.08
C GLY A 59 10.46 -8.88 15.68
N TRP A 60 11.28 -7.87 15.91
CA TRP A 60 10.95 -6.47 15.61
C TRP A 60 10.85 -6.18 14.11
N GLU A 61 11.68 -6.84 13.30
CA GLU A 61 11.67 -6.71 11.83
C GLU A 61 10.39 -7.29 11.23
N GLY A 62 9.96 -8.46 11.72
CA GLY A 62 8.69 -9.08 11.34
C GLY A 62 7.51 -8.18 11.70
N MET A 63 7.49 -7.60 12.91
CA MET A 63 6.44 -6.64 13.32
C MET A 63 6.36 -5.44 12.38
N GLY A 64 7.49 -4.83 12.02
CA GLY A 64 7.53 -3.71 11.08
C GLY A 64 6.96 -4.09 9.71
N LEU A 65 7.36 -5.26 9.19
CA LEU A 65 6.89 -5.77 7.91
C LEU A 65 5.38 -6.07 7.93
N GLY A 66 4.87 -6.61 9.03
CA GLY A 66 3.44 -6.82 9.24
C GLY A 66 2.65 -5.51 9.25
N LEU A 67 3.14 -4.49 9.96
CA LEU A 67 2.51 -3.16 10.06
C LEU A 67 2.45 -2.43 8.71
N VAL A 68 3.55 -2.47 7.94
CA VAL A 68 3.60 -1.93 6.58
C VAL A 68 2.63 -2.66 5.66
N THR A 69 2.57 -3.99 5.76
CA THR A 69 1.66 -4.81 4.96
C THR A 69 0.20 -4.52 5.29
N PHE A 70 -0.12 -4.34 6.57
CA PHE A 70 -1.47 -4.00 7.01
C PHE A 70 -1.90 -2.61 6.53
N SER A 71 -1.00 -1.64 6.63
CA SER A 71 -1.21 -0.28 6.12
C SER A 71 -1.41 -0.28 4.59
N SER A 72 -0.66 -1.11 3.88
CA SER A 72 -0.81 -1.30 2.43
C SER A 72 -2.15 -1.91 2.07
N LEU A 73 -2.62 -2.90 2.84
CA LEU A 73 -3.94 -3.50 2.67
C LEU A 73 -5.05 -2.46 2.81
N LEU A 74 -5.00 -1.62 3.85
CA LEU A 74 -5.93 -0.51 4.02
C LEU A 74 -5.87 0.46 2.82
N GLY A 75 -4.66 0.82 2.38
CA GLY A 75 -4.47 1.67 1.21
C GLY A 75 -5.08 1.11 -0.07
N ILE A 76 -4.92 -0.20 -0.31
CA ILE A 76 -5.54 -0.90 -1.45
C ILE A 76 -7.06 -0.73 -1.41
N TRP A 77 -7.70 -1.06 -0.29
CA TRP A 77 -9.17 -0.98 -0.18
C TRP A 77 -9.69 0.45 -0.27
N VAL A 78 -9.01 1.42 0.34
CA VAL A 78 -9.37 2.85 0.21
C VAL A 78 -9.24 3.31 -1.25
N GLY A 79 -8.17 2.91 -1.94
CA GLY A 79 -7.96 3.19 -3.37
C GLY A 79 -9.04 2.57 -4.26
N THR A 80 -9.45 1.33 -3.97
CA THR A 80 -10.49 0.62 -4.73
C THR A 80 -11.85 1.24 -4.52
N ILE A 81 -12.24 1.51 -3.27
CA ILE A 81 -13.52 2.13 -2.93
C ILE A 81 -13.63 3.52 -3.56
N SER A 82 -12.60 4.35 -3.41
CA SER A 82 -12.55 5.69 -4.03
C SER A 82 -12.62 5.61 -5.56
N GLY A 83 -11.88 4.69 -6.19
CA GLY A 83 -11.93 4.46 -7.63
C GLY A 83 -13.30 4.01 -8.14
N VAL A 84 -14.02 3.18 -7.37
CA VAL A 84 -15.39 2.74 -7.70
C VAL A 84 -16.40 3.87 -7.54
N ILE A 85 -16.32 4.66 -6.46
CA ILE A 85 -17.23 5.78 -6.18
C ILE A 85 -17.06 6.91 -7.18
N ILE A 86 -15.82 7.30 -7.50
CA ILE A 86 -15.51 8.43 -8.39
C ILE A 86 -15.84 8.10 -9.85
N LYS A 87 -15.78 6.83 -10.25
CA LYS A 87 -16.18 6.40 -11.60
C LYS A 87 -17.70 6.32 -11.79
N LYS A 88 -18.51 6.73 -10.82
CA LYS A 88 -19.96 6.86 -11.00
C LYS A 88 -20.27 7.92 -12.05
#